data_AF-A0A4Y9ZUW3-F1
#
_entry.id   AF-A0A4Y9ZUW3-F1
#
_cell.length_a   1.000
_cell.length_b   1.000
_cell.length_c   1.000
_cell.angle_alpha   90.00
_cell.angle_beta   90.00
_cell.angle_gamma   90.00
#
_symmetry.space_group_name_H-M   'P 1'
#
loop_
_entity.id
_entity.type
_entity.pdbx_description
1 polymer ?
#
loop_
_entity_poly.entity_id
_entity_poly.type
_entity_poly.pdbx_seq_one_letter_code
_entity_poly.pdbx_strand_id
1 'polypeptide(L)'
;MEDRPSSRGPGQKPRRVVSSSILEDMREMQLLDEPEMEALGEEEEQVVDVDDDDLPMWAQRIAFSRETLGRGHALLVALLPADLLALLPRTPERAELLHALSSGQLLCVAYNIGVRRSRKPWGFIVKDAIHDIAALEAQAADSEQDGEKGRRAWTFRRTDNLRLWAAALKLRYMLPIAAPPRPASSLKPSSADTTPLTSPSPSLVRFPTLNVEPPVMFEARVIAHKDGGWEDMLEQVFSRWVEAVVNERRGHEVGMS
;
A
#
# COMPACT_ATOMS: atom_id res chain seq x y z
N MET A 1 -45.41 -16.84 -48.90
CA MET A 1 -45.95 -15.55 -49.37
C MET A 1 -45.32 -14.50 -48.47
N GLU A 2 -44.09 -14.04 -48.74
CA GLU A 2 -43.71 -13.09 -49.82
C GLU A 2 -44.57 -11.82 -49.69
N ASP A 3 -44.08 -10.59 -49.55
CA ASP A 3 -42.88 -9.97 -50.12
C ASP A 3 -42.54 -8.63 -49.40
N ARG A 4 -41.25 -8.25 -49.42
CA ARG A 4 -40.77 -6.85 -49.35
C ARG A 4 -40.72 -6.30 -50.80
N PRO A 5 -40.29 -5.06 -51.08
CA PRO A 5 -40.46 -3.72 -50.47
C PRO A 5 -40.93 -2.70 -51.54
N SER A 6 -41.16 -1.42 -51.22
CA SER A 6 -40.81 -0.36 -52.19
C SER A 6 -40.60 1.01 -51.56
N SER A 7 -39.79 1.78 -52.27
CA SER A 7 -38.91 2.85 -51.83
C SER A 7 -39.33 4.24 -52.30
N ARG A 8 -38.66 5.25 -51.72
CA ARG A 8 -38.28 6.58 -52.25
C ARG A 8 -39.21 7.78 -51.96
N GLY A 9 -38.62 8.78 -51.28
CA GLY A 9 -38.96 10.21 -51.40
C GLY A 9 -38.52 10.80 -52.76
N PRO A 10 -38.42 12.13 -52.97
CA PRO A 10 -37.99 13.15 -52.00
C PRO A 10 -38.73 14.52 -52.05
N GLY A 11 -38.48 15.34 -51.02
CA GLY A 11 -38.26 16.79 -51.17
C GLY A 11 -39.46 17.73 -51.03
N GLN A 12 -39.51 18.47 -49.92
CA GLN A 12 -39.58 19.94 -49.95
C GLN A 12 -39.13 20.59 -48.63
N LYS A 13 -38.62 21.81 -48.78
CA LYS A 13 -37.66 22.61 -47.99
C LYS A 13 -38.12 23.12 -46.59
N PRO A 14 -37.17 23.61 -45.75
CA PRO A 14 -37.41 23.93 -44.34
C PRO A 14 -38.05 25.31 -44.15
N ARG A 15 -39.01 25.41 -43.22
CA ARG A 15 -39.44 26.69 -42.63
C ARG A 15 -38.85 26.81 -41.23
N ARG A 16 -37.84 27.69 -41.13
CA ARG A 16 -37.22 28.16 -39.90
C ARG A 16 -38.22 29.09 -39.20
N VAL A 17 -38.91 28.59 -38.18
CA VAL A 17 -39.65 29.42 -37.24
C VAL A 17 -38.67 29.82 -36.14
N VAL A 18 -38.34 31.11 -36.10
CA VAL A 18 -37.53 31.72 -35.06
C VAL A 18 -38.47 32.12 -33.94
N SER A 19 -38.55 31.33 -32.87
CA SER A 19 -39.15 31.77 -31.61
C SER A 19 -38.05 32.43 -30.76
N SER A 20 -37.93 33.73 -30.92
CA SER A 20 -37.22 34.64 -30.02
C SER A 20 -37.98 34.74 -28.70
N SER A 21 -37.76 33.84 -27.74
CA SER A 21 -38.36 33.97 -26.41
C SER A 21 -37.75 32.98 -25.40
N ILE A 22 -36.44 33.03 -25.18
CA ILE A 22 -35.78 32.35 -24.03
C ILE A 22 -34.71 33.25 -23.36
N LEU A 23 -34.38 34.42 -23.94
CA LEU A 23 -33.37 35.32 -23.38
C LEU A 23 -33.92 36.37 -22.40
N GLU A 24 -35.25 36.48 -22.25
CA GLU A 24 -35.86 37.44 -21.31
C GLU A 24 -35.95 36.88 -19.88
N ASP A 25 -36.07 35.55 -19.73
CA ASP A 25 -36.21 34.87 -18.42
C ASP A 25 -34.88 34.60 -17.69
N MET A 26 -33.73 35.00 -18.26
CA MET A 26 -32.43 34.92 -17.58
C MET A 26 -31.96 36.27 -17.00
N ARG A 27 -32.76 37.33 -17.15
CA ARG A 27 -32.39 38.69 -16.72
C ARG A 27 -32.88 39.06 -15.31
N GLU A 28 -33.57 38.15 -14.64
CA GLU A 28 -34.18 38.39 -13.32
C GLU A 28 -33.72 37.39 -12.23
N MET A 29 -32.52 36.81 -12.38
CA MET A 29 -31.78 36.27 -11.22
C MET A 29 -30.90 37.38 -10.65
N GLN A 30 -31.48 38.12 -9.70
CA GLN A 30 -30.74 39.01 -8.83
C GLN A 30 -29.67 38.21 -8.09
N LEU A 31 -28.42 38.66 -8.21
CA LEU A 31 -27.28 38.26 -7.38
C LEU A 31 -27.67 38.36 -5.90
N LEU A 32 -28.04 37.23 -5.30
CA LEU A 32 -27.89 37.03 -3.88
C LEU A 32 -26.41 36.75 -3.65
N ASP A 33 -25.81 37.54 -2.76
CA ASP A 33 -24.42 37.52 -2.34
C ASP A 33 -23.82 36.11 -2.37
N GLU A 34 -22.69 35.96 -3.07
CA GLU A 34 -21.83 34.80 -2.90
C GLU A 34 -21.49 34.71 -1.40
N PRO A 35 -21.82 33.62 -0.69
CA PRO A 35 -21.22 33.43 0.62
C PRO A 35 -19.71 33.40 0.37
N GLU A 36 -18.99 34.31 1.02
CA GLU A 36 -17.54 34.24 1.14
C GLU A 36 -17.22 32.78 1.45
N MET A 37 -16.64 32.09 0.46
CA MET A 37 -16.13 30.75 0.65
C MET A 37 -14.98 30.95 1.64
N GLU A 38 -15.28 30.86 2.93
CA GLU A 38 -14.29 30.76 3.99
C GLU A 38 -13.30 29.73 3.47
N ALA A 39 -12.11 30.23 3.09
CA ALA A 39 -10.99 29.37 2.80
C ALA A 39 -10.91 28.48 4.04
N LEU A 40 -11.30 27.22 3.89
CA LEU A 40 -11.06 26.18 4.88
C LEU A 40 -9.57 26.31 5.12
N GLY A 41 -9.23 26.96 6.23
CA GLY A 41 -7.86 27.14 6.63
C GLY A 41 -7.30 25.74 6.60
N GLU A 42 -6.33 25.52 5.73
CA GLU A 42 -5.33 24.51 5.97
C GLU A 42 -4.88 24.82 7.39
N GLU A 43 -5.39 24.07 8.36
CA GLU A 43 -4.83 24.07 9.70
C GLU A 43 -3.39 23.67 9.44
N GLU A 44 -2.49 24.67 9.34
CA GLU A 44 -1.07 24.47 9.24
C GLU A 44 -0.75 23.52 10.38
N GLU A 45 -0.54 22.26 10.02
CA GLU A 45 -0.43 21.15 10.97
C GLU A 45 0.82 21.47 11.77
N GLN A 46 0.62 22.15 12.90
CA GLN A 46 1.68 22.82 13.62
C GLN A 46 2.66 21.72 14.01
N VAL A 47 3.82 21.71 13.35
CA VAL A 47 4.85 20.69 13.57
C VAL A 47 5.43 21.00 14.94
N VAL A 48 4.76 20.51 15.99
CA VAL A 48 5.25 20.62 17.36
C VAL A 48 6.48 19.71 17.41
N ASP A 49 7.65 20.32 17.38
CA ASP A 49 8.92 19.62 17.58
C ASP A 49 8.84 18.96 18.95
N VAL A 50 8.77 17.63 18.96
CA VAL A 50 8.65 16.84 20.19
C VAL A 50 10.04 16.66 20.75
N ASP A 51 10.24 16.98 22.03
CA ASP A 51 11.51 16.77 22.70
C ASP A 51 11.89 15.28 22.63
N ASP A 52 13.18 15.00 22.38
CA ASP A 52 13.66 13.63 22.22
C ASP A 52 13.44 12.82 23.51
N ASP A 53 13.55 13.48 24.67
CA ASP A 53 13.38 12.84 25.98
C ASP A 53 11.93 12.39 26.25
N ASP A 54 10.94 13.04 25.62
CA ASP A 54 9.52 12.70 25.72
C ASP A 54 9.12 11.56 24.76
N LEU A 55 9.99 11.21 23.81
CA LEU A 55 9.73 10.13 22.87
C LEU A 55 9.93 8.76 23.55
N PRO A 56 9.12 7.75 23.17
CA PRO A 56 9.41 6.39 23.60
C PRO A 56 10.80 5.98 23.09
N MET A 57 11.51 5.14 23.86
CA MET A 57 12.90 4.76 23.57
C MET A 57 13.17 4.37 22.11
N TRP A 58 12.25 3.64 21.46
CA TRP A 58 12.38 3.23 20.06
C TRP A 58 12.37 4.39 19.06
N ALA A 59 11.81 5.55 19.44
CA ALA A 59 11.75 6.77 18.64
C ALA A 59 12.84 7.79 19.00
N GLN A 60 13.63 7.59 20.06
CA GLN A 60 14.70 8.51 20.45
C GLN A 60 15.87 8.48 19.46
N ARG A 61 16.54 9.63 19.25
CA ARG A 61 17.63 9.77 18.25
C ARG A 61 18.85 8.92 18.60
N ILE A 62 19.24 8.93 19.88
CA ILE A 62 20.49 8.34 20.34
C ILE A 62 20.40 6.87 20.76
N ALA A 63 19.24 6.41 21.26
CA ALA A 63 19.06 5.11 21.90
C ALA A 63 19.45 3.91 21.02
N PHE A 64 19.36 4.05 19.69
CA PHE A 64 19.63 2.97 18.74
C PHE A 64 20.44 3.44 17.51
N SER A 65 21.29 4.45 17.66
CA SER A 65 22.03 5.07 16.54
C SER A 65 22.87 4.10 15.68
N ARG A 66 23.19 2.90 16.20
CA ARG A 66 23.96 1.86 15.50
C ARG A 66 23.23 0.51 15.37
N GLU A 67 22.00 0.42 15.87
CA GLU A 67 21.28 -0.86 16.03
C GLU A 67 19.86 -0.78 15.44
N THR A 68 19.76 -0.68 14.11
CA THR A 68 18.47 -0.55 13.41
C THR A 68 17.53 -1.71 13.72
N LEU A 69 18.04 -2.94 13.78
CA LEU A 69 17.25 -4.13 14.17
C LEU A 69 16.83 -4.08 15.64
N GLY A 70 17.68 -3.58 16.54
CA GLY A 70 17.35 -3.37 17.95
C GLY A 70 16.21 -2.36 18.10
N ARG A 71 16.25 -1.26 17.34
CA ARG A 71 15.16 -0.28 17.27
C ARG A 71 13.86 -0.91 16.78
N GLY A 72 13.95 -1.70 15.71
CA GLY A 72 12.82 -2.41 15.14
C GLY A 72 12.20 -3.40 16.14
N HIS A 73 13.01 -4.15 16.88
CA HIS A 73 12.54 -5.03 17.94
C HIS A 73 11.81 -4.25 19.05
N ALA A 74 12.41 -3.16 19.55
CA ALA A 74 11.78 -2.31 20.56
C ALA A 74 10.45 -1.70 20.07
N LEU A 75 10.37 -1.31 18.80
CA LEU A 75 9.13 -0.87 18.17
C LEU A 75 8.07 -1.98 18.16
N LEU A 76 8.44 -3.20 17.74
CA LEU A 76 7.52 -4.32 17.71
C LEU A 76 7.02 -4.70 19.11
N VAL A 77 7.88 -4.68 20.12
CA VAL A 77 7.51 -4.90 21.53
C VAL A 77 6.46 -3.87 21.97
N ALA A 78 6.60 -2.62 21.56
CA ALA A 78 5.64 -1.56 21.90
C ALA A 78 4.29 -1.71 21.15
N LEU A 79 4.29 -2.31 19.96
CA LEU A 79 3.13 -2.37 19.07
C LEU A 79 2.38 -3.69 19.11
N LEU A 80 3.00 -4.82 19.46
CA LEU A 80 2.33 -6.12 19.44
C LEU A 80 1.47 -6.35 20.69
N PRO A 81 0.31 -7.03 20.54
CA PRO A 81 -0.47 -7.51 21.68
C PRO A 81 0.26 -8.66 22.38
N ALA A 82 -0.09 -8.94 23.64
CA ALA A 82 0.66 -9.84 24.52
C ALA A 82 0.77 -11.29 23.99
N ASP A 83 -0.28 -11.78 23.33
CA ASP A 83 -0.35 -13.09 22.68
C ASP A 83 0.68 -13.24 21.54
N LEU A 84 0.85 -12.19 20.73
CA LEU A 84 1.82 -12.19 19.63
C LEU A 84 3.22 -11.75 20.06
N LEU A 85 3.33 -10.98 21.13
CA LEU A 85 4.60 -10.59 21.74
C LEU A 85 5.40 -11.81 22.19
N ALA A 86 4.72 -12.85 22.67
CA ALA A 86 5.34 -14.12 23.07
C ALA A 86 6.06 -14.85 21.91
N LEU A 87 5.76 -14.50 20.66
CA LEU A 87 6.38 -15.08 19.46
C LEU A 87 7.66 -14.35 19.06
N LEU A 88 7.99 -13.20 19.66
CA LEU A 88 9.24 -12.51 19.40
C LEU A 88 10.40 -13.11 20.23
N PRO A 89 11.62 -13.16 19.68
CA PRO A 89 12.80 -13.52 20.45
C PRO A 89 13.03 -12.49 21.56
N ARG A 90 13.40 -12.95 22.75
CA ARG A 90 13.66 -12.08 23.92
C ARG A 90 14.93 -11.25 23.73
N THR A 91 15.95 -11.85 23.12
CA THR A 91 17.21 -11.23 22.73
C THR A 91 17.33 -11.39 21.22
N PRO A 92 17.04 -10.36 20.43
CA PRO A 92 16.91 -10.50 18.98
C PRO A 92 18.27 -10.62 18.32
N GLU A 93 18.76 -11.84 18.15
CA GLU A 93 19.73 -12.08 17.08
C GLU A 93 19.05 -11.87 15.73
N ARG A 94 19.82 -11.36 14.76
CA ARG A 94 19.32 -11.00 13.43
C ARG A 94 18.47 -12.09 12.80
N ALA A 95 19.00 -13.32 12.75
CA ALA A 95 18.33 -14.45 12.11
C ALA A 95 17.02 -14.82 12.82
N GLU A 96 17.01 -14.83 14.16
CA GLU A 96 15.82 -15.17 14.95
C GLU A 96 14.70 -14.16 14.77
N LEU A 97 15.04 -12.86 14.79
CA LEU A 97 14.07 -11.79 14.57
C LEU A 97 13.47 -11.88 13.16
N LEU A 98 14.32 -11.98 12.12
CA LEU A 98 13.84 -12.08 10.75
C LEU A 98 13.03 -13.37 10.53
N HIS A 99 13.39 -14.47 11.21
CA HIS A 99 12.62 -15.70 11.19
C HIS A 99 11.20 -15.49 11.76
N ALA A 100 11.08 -14.81 12.91
CA ALA A 100 9.77 -14.50 13.51
C ALA A 100 8.91 -13.60 12.62
N LEU A 101 9.54 -12.70 11.86
CA LEU A 101 8.84 -11.77 10.96
C LEU A 101 8.50 -12.35 9.59
N SER A 102 9.16 -13.44 9.17
CA SER A 102 9.02 -14.03 7.82
C SER A 102 7.62 -14.55 7.47
N SER A 103 6.73 -14.73 8.45
CA SER A 103 5.33 -15.10 8.20
C SER A 103 4.45 -13.90 7.80
N GLY A 104 4.94 -12.67 8.01
CA GLY A 104 4.21 -11.43 7.78
C GLY A 104 3.11 -11.11 8.82
N GLN A 105 2.69 -12.08 9.65
CA GLN A 105 1.60 -11.87 10.61
C GLN A 105 1.92 -10.77 11.62
N LEU A 106 3.08 -10.87 12.29
CA LEU A 106 3.51 -9.87 13.28
C LEU A 106 3.64 -8.48 12.65
N LEU A 107 4.14 -8.41 11.41
CA LEU A 107 4.29 -7.16 10.67
C LEU A 107 2.94 -6.49 10.37
N CYS A 108 1.96 -7.25 9.88
CA CYS A 108 0.62 -6.73 9.62
C CYS A 108 -0.06 -6.21 10.90
N VAL A 109 0.05 -6.98 11.99
CA VAL A 109 -0.58 -6.61 13.27
C VAL A 109 0.09 -5.38 13.88
N ALA A 110 1.42 -5.37 13.96
CA ALA A 110 2.18 -4.23 14.46
C ALA A 110 1.93 -2.98 13.62
N TYR A 111 1.91 -3.10 12.29
CA TYR A 111 1.53 -2.00 11.38
C TYR A 111 0.17 -1.41 11.76
N ASN A 112 -0.87 -2.24 11.86
CA ASN A 112 -2.22 -1.75 12.18
C ASN A 112 -2.28 -1.05 13.54
N ILE A 113 -1.58 -1.56 14.56
CA ILE A 113 -1.56 -0.94 15.88
C ILE A 113 -0.78 0.39 15.83
N GLY A 114 0.34 0.44 15.10
CA GLY A 114 1.09 1.67 14.85
C GLY A 114 0.24 2.74 14.17
N VAL A 115 -0.46 2.38 13.09
CA VAL A 115 -1.37 3.29 12.38
C VAL A 115 -2.49 3.79 13.29
N ARG A 116 -3.06 2.96 14.17
CA ARG A 116 -4.09 3.41 15.12
C ARG A 116 -3.58 4.43 16.12
N ARG A 117 -2.28 4.41 16.43
CA ARG A 117 -1.60 5.34 17.34
C ARG A 117 -1.01 6.55 16.63
N SER A 118 -1.10 6.60 15.29
CA SER A 118 -0.68 7.73 14.47
C SER A 118 -1.59 8.93 14.65
N ARG A 119 -1.05 10.12 14.39
CA ARG A 119 -1.84 11.36 14.22
C ARG A 119 -2.76 11.28 12.98
N LYS A 120 -2.38 10.47 11.98
CA LYS A 120 -3.11 10.26 10.72
C LYS A 120 -3.55 8.79 10.62
N PRO A 121 -4.62 8.35 11.30
CA PRO A 121 -4.99 6.93 11.39
C PRO A 121 -5.73 6.42 10.14
N TRP A 122 -5.01 6.22 9.04
CA TRP A 122 -5.55 5.73 7.76
C TRP A 122 -4.67 4.66 7.11
N GLY A 123 -5.22 3.92 6.16
CA GLY A 123 -4.47 2.90 5.40
C GLY A 123 -4.25 1.60 6.16
N PHE A 124 -5.20 1.19 7.00
CA PHE A 124 -5.15 -0.09 7.72
C PHE A 124 -5.17 -1.29 6.77
N ILE A 125 -4.51 -2.36 7.18
CA ILE A 125 -4.70 -3.69 6.61
C ILE A 125 -5.99 -4.27 7.20
N VAL A 126 -6.90 -4.74 6.36
CA VAL A 126 -8.16 -5.35 6.80
C VAL A 126 -7.86 -6.55 7.72
N LYS A 127 -8.41 -6.55 8.94
CA LYS A 127 -8.10 -7.56 9.96
C LYS A 127 -8.35 -8.99 9.46
N ASP A 128 -9.48 -9.21 8.80
CA ASP A 128 -9.89 -10.53 8.32
C ASP A 128 -9.06 -11.03 7.12
N ALA A 129 -8.26 -10.15 6.51
CA ALA A 129 -7.31 -10.53 5.46
C ALA A 129 -5.98 -11.03 6.04
N ILE A 130 -5.68 -10.78 7.32
CA ILE A 130 -4.44 -11.21 7.96
C ILE A 130 -4.60 -12.67 8.41
N HIS A 131 -3.73 -13.53 7.91
CA HIS A 131 -3.71 -14.93 8.30
C HIS A 131 -2.98 -15.14 9.63
N ASP A 132 -3.63 -15.85 10.56
CA ASP A 132 -3.04 -16.28 11.84
C ASP A 132 -2.17 -17.53 11.65
N ILE A 133 -0.94 -17.32 11.18
CA ILE A 133 0.05 -18.37 10.93
C ILE A 133 0.47 -19.06 12.23
N ALA A 134 0.63 -18.31 13.32
CA ALA A 134 1.06 -18.84 14.61
C ALA A 134 0.07 -19.87 15.17
N ALA A 135 -1.24 -19.57 15.13
CA ALA A 135 -2.25 -20.53 15.57
C ALA A 135 -2.27 -21.79 14.70
N LEU A 136 -2.06 -21.64 13.38
CA LEU A 136 -2.02 -22.78 12.45
C LEU A 136 -0.80 -23.67 12.69
N GLU A 137 0.36 -23.08 12.95
CA GLU A 137 1.59 -23.82 13.27
C GLU A 137 1.47 -24.55 14.61
N ALA A 138 0.88 -23.93 15.62
CA ALA A 138 0.60 -24.58 16.90
C ALA A 138 -0.35 -25.78 16.74
N GLN A 139 -1.45 -25.61 16.01
CA GLN A 139 -2.41 -26.69 15.74
C GLN A 139 -1.78 -27.87 14.99
N ALA A 140 -0.84 -27.59 14.09
CA ALA A 140 -0.18 -28.62 13.32
C ALA A 140 0.97 -29.31 14.07
N ALA A 141 1.62 -28.63 15.01
CA ALA A 141 2.56 -29.26 15.93
C ALA A 141 1.85 -30.32 16.80
N ASP A 142 0.59 -30.07 17.15
CA ASP A 142 -0.26 -31.02 17.90
C ASP A 142 -0.85 -32.14 17.02
N SER A 143 -0.78 -31.99 15.69
CA SER A 143 -1.39 -32.91 14.72
C SER A 143 -0.33 -33.62 13.88
N GLU A 144 0.05 -34.85 14.24
CA GLU A 144 1.04 -35.67 13.50
C GLU A 144 0.66 -36.00 12.04
N GLN A 145 -0.54 -35.59 11.58
CA GLN A 145 -1.10 -35.93 10.27
C GLN A 145 -0.90 -34.89 9.16
N ASP A 146 -0.42 -33.67 9.45
CA ASP A 146 -0.37 -32.63 8.42
C ASP A 146 0.99 -32.61 7.68
N GLY A 147 1.09 -33.45 6.65
CA GLY A 147 2.27 -33.59 5.79
C GLY A 147 2.54 -32.37 4.87
N GLU A 148 3.21 -32.60 3.74
CA GLU A 148 3.64 -31.54 2.79
C GLU A 148 2.52 -30.59 2.31
N LYS A 149 1.25 -31.03 2.34
CA LYS A 149 0.10 -30.22 1.90
C LYS A 149 -0.20 -29.07 2.87
N GLY A 150 -0.17 -29.32 4.18
CA GLY A 150 -0.30 -28.28 5.20
C GLY A 150 0.81 -27.24 5.08
N ARG A 151 2.06 -27.70 4.93
CA ARG A 151 3.22 -26.84 4.74
C ARG A 151 3.08 -25.92 3.53
N ARG A 152 2.63 -26.45 2.38
CA ARG A 152 2.37 -25.65 1.16
C ARG A 152 1.22 -24.65 1.34
N ALA A 153 0.16 -25.04 2.06
CA ALA A 153 -0.98 -24.16 2.34
C ALA A 153 -0.59 -22.95 3.21
N TRP A 154 0.30 -23.14 4.21
CA TRP A 154 0.75 -22.03 5.05
C TRP A 154 1.71 -21.10 4.33
N THR A 155 2.56 -21.60 3.42
CA THR A 155 3.45 -20.73 2.65
C THR A 155 2.68 -19.74 1.78
N PHE A 156 1.51 -20.13 1.24
CA PHE A 156 0.63 -19.20 0.53
C PHE A 156 0.11 -18.10 1.47
N ARG A 157 -0.38 -18.48 2.66
CA ARG A 157 -0.87 -17.52 3.67
C ARG A 157 0.24 -16.57 4.16
N ARG A 158 1.46 -17.06 4.38
CA ARG A 158 2.63 -16.23 4.70
C ARG A 158 2.94 -15.23 3.58
N THR A 159 2.91 -15.70 2.33
CA THR A 159 3.13 -14.85 1.14
C THR A 159 2.08 -13.72 1.08
N ASP A 160 0.82 -14.03 1.35
CA ASP A 160 -0.25 -13.04 1.29
C ASP A 160 -0.16 -12.00 2.42
N ASN A 161 0.15 -12.41 3.66
CA ASN A 161 0.45 -11.46 4.74
C ASN A 161 1.57 -10.48 4.35
N LEU A 162 2.68 -10.99 3.82
CA LEU A 162 3.82 -10.16 3.39
C LEU A 162 3.43 -9.18 2.26
N ARG A 163 2.55 -9.59 1.33
CA ARG A 163 2.02 -8.71 0.28
C ARG A 163 1.12 -7.62 0.86
N LEU A 164 0.25 -7.96 1.79
CA LEU A 164 -0.62 -6.99 2.48
C LEU A 164 0.23 -5.92 3.18
N TRP A 165 1.24 -6.36 3.94
CA TRP A 165 2.16 -5.45 4.62
C TRP A 165 2.91 -4.56 3.63
N ALA A 166 3.55 -5.13 2.60
CA ALA A 166 4.29 -4.35 1.61
C ALA A 166 3.40 -3.36 0.84
N ALA A 167 2.17 -3.74 0.49
CA ALA A 167 1.22 -2.84 -0.14
C ALA A 167 0.83 -1.68 0.77
N ALA A 168 0.60 -1.95 2.07
CA ALA A 168 0.31 -0.93 3.05
C ALA A 168 1.46 0.07 3.21
N LEU A 169 2.71 -0.41 3.22
CA LEU A 169 3.89 0.44 3.26
C LEU A 169 4.04 1.34 2.02
N LYS A 170 3.78 0.80 0.82
CA LYS A 170 3.78 1.58 -0.42
C LYS A 170 2.74 2.70 -0.40
N LEU A 171 1.54 2.41 0.10
CA LEU A 171 0.43 3.36 0.08
C LEU A 171 0.57 4.44 1.14
N ARG A 172 0.97 4.06 2.36
CA ARG A 172 1.00 4.97 3.50
C ARG A 172 2.31 5.74 3.62
N TYR A 173 3.43 5.05 3.46
CA TYR A 173 4.76 5.59 3.69
C TYR A 173 5.50 5.91 2.38
N MET A 174 4.85 5.72 1.23
CA MET A 174 5.43 5.92 -0.10
C MET A 174 6.79 5.24 -0.28
N LEU A 175 7.00 4.11 0.42
CA LEU A 175 8.29 3.43 0.35
C LEU A 175 8.50 2.85 -1.06
N PRO A 176 9.66 3.08 -1.69
CA PRO A 176 9.94 2.64 -3.05
C PRO A 176 10.24 1.13 -3.08
N ILE A 177 9.20 0.31 -2.84
CA ILE A 177 9.34 -1.14 -2.79
C ILE A 177 9.12 -1.73 -4.20
N ALA A 178 10.17 -2.26 -4.82
CA ALA A 178 10.09 -2.92 -6.12
C ALA A 178 9.75 -4.40 -5.94
N ALA A 179 8.83 -4.91 -6.77
CA ALA A 179 8.70 -6.34 -7.00
C ALA A 179 9.39 -6.66 -8.34
N PRO A 180 10.00 -7.85 -8.50
CA PRO A 180 10.54 -8.25 -9.79
C PRO A 180 9.43 -8.18 -10.85
N PRO A 181 9.78 -7.80 -12.09
CA PRO A 181 8.83 -7.87 -13.18
C PRO A 181 8.35 -9.32 -13.31
N ARG A 182 7.04 -9.55 -13.18
CA ARG A 182 6.47 -10.85 -13.55
C ARG A 182 6.81 -11.05 -15.03
N PRO A 183 7.35 -12.21 -15.44
CA PRO A 183 7.52 -12.48 -16.86
C PRO A 183 6.14 -12.31 -17.50
N ALA A 184 6.03 -11.40 -18.47
CA ALA A 184 4.80 -11.21 -19.22
C ALA A 184 4.39 -12.60 -19.72
N SER A 185 3.23 -13.08 -19.27
CA SER A 185 2.65 -14.28 -19.86
C SER A 185 2.55 -14.01 -21.34
N SER A 186 3.34 -14.74 -22.13
CA SER A 186 3.31 -14.72 -23.57
C SER A 186 1.94 -15.19 -24.02
N LEU A 187 1.01 -14.25 -24.12
CA LEU A 187 -0.24 -14.40 -24.84
C LEU A 187 0.18 -14.74 -26.28
N LYS A 188 0.06 -16.02 -26.63
CA LYS A 188 0.22 -16.47 -28.02
C LYS A 188 -0.78 -15.67 -28.86
N PRO A 189 -0.34 -14.93 -29.91
CA PRO A 189 -1.28 -14.29 -30.80
C PRO A 189 -1.99 -15.40 -31.59
N SER A 190 -3.29 -15.59 -31.32
CA SER A 190 -4.16 -16.31 -32.26
C SER A 190 -4.32 -15.40 -33.47
N SER A 191 -3.86 -15.90 -34.62
CA SER A 191 -3.99 -15.24 -35.91
C SER A 191 -5.46 -14.95 -36.26
N ALA A 192 -5.65 -13.86 -37.01
CA ALA A 192 -6.88 -13.33 -37.60
C ALA A 192 -7.67 -12.36 -36.70
N ASP A 193 -7.28 -11.09 -36.74
CA ASP A 193 -8.19 -10.05 -37.24
C ASP A 193 -7.43 -8.75 -37.53
N THR A 194 -7.77 -8.14 -38.66
CA THR A 194 -7.19 -6.93 -39.22
C THR A 194 -7.74 -5.68 -38.55
N THR A 195 -6.94 -4.99 -37.75
CA THR A 195 -7.15 -3.57 -37.38
C THR A 195 -5.82 -2.83 -37.26
N PRO A 196 -5.62 -1.67 -37.92
CA PRO A 196 -4.45 -0.84 -37.69
C PRO A 196 -4.77 0.10 -36.53
N LEU A 197 -4.18 -0.13 -35.35
CA LEU A 197 -4.16 0.85 -34.29
C LEU A 197 -2.73 0.98 -33.78
N THR A 198 -2.12 2.08 -34.19
CA THR A 198 -0.91 2.69 -33.66
C THR A 198 -1.07 2.79 -32.13
N SER A 199 -0.52 1.81 -31.40
CA SER A 199 -0.46 1.89 -29.95
C SER A 199 0.73 2.79 -29.58
N PRO A 200 0.52 3.88 -28.83
CA PRO A 200 1.65 4.63 -28.32
C PRO A 200 2.37 3.75 -27.30
N SER A 201 3.67 3.55 -27.50
CA SER A 201 4.57 3.01 -26.49
C SER A 201 4.27 3.66 -25.15
N PRO A 202 4.16 2.90 -24.04
CA PRO A 202 3.98 3.52 -22.73
C PRO A 202 5.15 4.45 -22.52
N SER A 203 4.87 5.76 -22.53
CA SER A 203 5.87 6.77 -22.28
C SER A 203 6.47 6.46 -20.92
N LEU A 204 7.76 6.15 -20.90
CA LEU A 204 8.61 6.21 -19.72
C LEU A 204 8.65 7.67 -19.26
N VAL A 205 7.57 8.12 -18.63
CA VAL A 205 7.57 9.37 -17.87
C VAL A 205 8.42 9.08 -16.64
N ARG A 206 9.74 9.25 -16.82
CA ARG A 206 10.70 9.24 -15.73
C ARG A 206 10.62 10.63 -15.11
N PHE A 207 9.84 10.76 -14.04
CA PHE A 207 9.87 11.95 -13.21
C PHE A 207 11.31 12.17 -12.71
N PRO A 208 11.83 13.41 -12.74
CA PRO A 208 13.17 13.70 -12.26
C PRO A 208 13.18 13.56 -10.73
N THR A 209 13.68 12.41 -10.27
CA THR A 209 13.83 12.10 -8.86
C THR A 209 15.12 12.74 -8.34
N LEU A 210 15.03 13.98 -7.84
CA LEU A 210 16.19 14.73 -7.38
C LEU A 210 16.82 14.22 -6.07
N ASN A 211 16.21 13.25 -5.37
CA ASN A 211 16.77 12.59 -4.18
C ASN A 211 16.11 11.21 -3.88
N VAL A 212 15.83 10.38 -4.90
CA VAL A 212 15.16 9.10 -4.64
C VAL A 212 16.18 8.01 -4.35
N GLU A 213 16.28 7.73 -3.06
CA GLU A 213 16.82 6.50 -2.52
C GLU A 213 16.45 5.27 -3.38
N PRO A 214 17.42 4.39 -3.71
CA PRO A 214 17.17 3.29 -4.63
C PRO A 214 16.00 2.40 -4.16
N PRO A 215 15.13 1.95 -5.07
CA PRO A 215 14.05 1.06 -4.71
C PRO A 215 14.54 -0.21 -4.01
N VAL A 216 13.88 -0.59 -2.93
CA VAL A 216 14.18 -1.82 -2.19
C VAL A 216 13.45 -2.97 -2.84
N MET A 217 14.19 -4.02 -3.24
CA MET A 217 13.59 -5.24 -3.79
C MET A 217 12.83 -5.99 -2.69
N PHE A 218 11.60 -6.43 -2.98
CA PHE A 218 10.81 -7.22 -2.05
C PHE A 218 9.95 -8.26 -2.77
N GLU A 219 10.27 -9.52 -2.50
CA GLU A 219 9.60 -10.70 -3.01
C GLU A 219 9.00 -11.50 -1.86
N ALA A 220 7.70 -11.31 -1.64
CA ALA A 220 6.96 -12.02 -0.59
C ALA A 220 7.12 -13.55 -0.67
N ARG A 221 7.27 -14.11 -1.89
CA ARG A 221 7.50 -15.56 -2.06
C ARG A 221 8.86 -15.99 -1.55
N VAL A 222 9.94 -15.31 -1.94
CA VAL A 222 11.31 -15.59 -1.48
C VAL A 222 11.36 -15.55 0.05
N ILE A 223 10.72 -14.56 0.66
CA ILE A 223 10.65 -14.43 2.13
C ILE A 223 9.81 -15.54 2.78
N ALA A 224 8.62 -15.82 2.27
CA ALA A 224 7.75 -16.86 2.83
C ALA A 224 8.36 -18.27 2.74
N HIS A 225 9.11 -18.52 1.65
CA HIS A 225 9.83 -19.77 1.42
C HIS A 225 11.21 -19.82 2.10
N LYS A 226 11.73 -18.67 2.53
CA LYS A 226 13.10 -18.51 3.06
C LYS A 226 14.18 -18.92 2.07
N ASP A 227 13.96 -18.57 0.80
CA ASP A 227 14.91 -18.81 -0.29
C ASP A 227 16.12 -17.86 -0.19
N GLY A 228 17.19 -18.12 -0.95
CA GLY A 228 18.43 -17.34 -0.85
C GLY A 228 18.23 -15.81 -0.90
N GLY A 229 18.83 -15.09 0.05
CA GLY A 229 18.75 -13.63 0.16
C GLY A 229 17.48 -13.10 0.84
N TRP A 230 16.60 -13.96 1.36
CA TRP A 230 15.36 -13.54 2.00
C TRP A 230 15.54 -12.65 3.23
N GLU A 231 16.57 -12.90 4.04
CA GLU A 231 16.85 -12.14 5.27
C GLU A 231 17.16 -10.68 4.95
N ASP A 232 18.10 -10.45 4.03
CA ASP A 232 18.52 -9.12 3.61
C ASP A 232 17.34 -8.35 2.99
N MET A 233 16.51 -9.05 2.22
CA MET A 233 15.34 -8.49 1.57
C MET A 233 14.28 -8.03 2.60
N LEU A 234 14.00 -8.87 3.60
CA LEU A 234 13.07 -8.54 4.66
C LEU A 234 13.60 -7.43 5.56
N GLU A 235 14.88 -7.51 5.95
CA GLU A 235 15.54 -6.53 6.80
C GLU A 235 15.56 -5.13 6.19
N GLN A 236 15.85 -5.01 4.89
CA GLN A 236 15.87 -3.71 4.22
C GLN A 236 14.50 -3.03 4.30
N VAL A 237 13.42 -3.72 3.92
CA VAL A 237 12.07 -3.14 3.97
C VAL A 237 11.63 -2.88 5.41
N PHE A 238 11.94 -3.78 6.34
CA PHE A 238 11.64 -3.61 7.76
C PHE A 238 12.34 -2.36 8.33
N SER A 239 13.62 -2.17 8.01
CA SER A 239 14.40 -1.01 8.45
C SER A 239 13.81 0.31 7.92
N ARG A 240 13.40 0.34 6.64
CA ARG A 240 12.72 1.50 6.04
C ARG A 240 11.40 1.82 6.73
N TRP A 241 10.61 0.80 7.06
CA TRP A 241 9.37 0.98 7.78
C TRP A 241 9.61 1.52 9.20
N VAL A 242 10.58 0.96 9.93
CA VAL A 242 10.96 1.44 11.26
C VAL A 242 11.37 2.91 11.21
N GLU A 243 12.20 3.29 10.25
CA GLU A 243 12.62 4.68 10.04
C GLU A 243 11.44 5.60 9.73
N ALA A 244 10.54 5.20 8.83
CA ALA A 244 9.35 5.98 8.51
C ALA A 244 8.44 6.20 9.73
N VAL A 245 8.22 5.17 10.55
CA VAL A 245 7.42 5.26 11.78
C VAL A 245 8.10 6.16 12.82
N VAL A 246 9.43 6.09 12.95
CA VAL A 246 10.20 6.93 13.87
C VAL A 246 10.14 8.40 13.45
N ASN A 247 10.29 8.68 12.16
CA ASN A 247 10.18 10.01 11.60
C ASN A 247 8.77 10.57 11.83
N GLU A 248 7.74 9.78 11.51
CA GLU A 248 6.33 10.13 11.78
C GLU A 248 6.12 10.46 13.28
N ARG A 249 6.72 9.66 14.17
CA ARG A 249 6.59 9.85 15.63
C ARG A 249 7.28 11.12 16.14
N ARG A 250 8.39 11.51 15.50
CA ARG A 250 9.13 12.75 15.78
C ARG A 250 8.47 14.00 15.18
N GLY A 251 7.45 13.84 14.34
CA GLY A 251 6.88 14.93 13.56
C GLY A 251 7.70 15.30 12.32
N HIS A 252 8.68 14.48 11.94
CA HIS A 252 9.37 14.61 10.65
C HIS A 252 8.60 13.80 9.61
N GLU A 253 7.84 14.46 8.73
CA GLU A 253 7.18 13.74 7.64
C GLU A 253 8.18 13.39 6.55
N VAL A 254 8.15 12.12 6.11
CA VAL A 254 8.81 11.71 4.87
C VAL A 254 7.85 12.04 3.73
N GLY A 255 7.79 13.32 3.31
CA GLY A 255 6.92 13.74 2.21
C GLY A 255 6.97 15.24 1.90
N MET A 256 7.39 15.55 0.67
CA MET A 256 7.36 16.85 -0.02
C MET A 256 8.42 17.90 0.40
N SER A 257 9.64 17.73 -0.12
CA SER A 257 10.49 18.84 -0.57
C SER A 257 11.10 18.50 -1.91
#